data_AF-A0A974N915-F1
#
_entry.id   AF-A0A974N915-F1
#
_cell.length_a   1.000
_cell.length_b   1.000
_cell.length_c   1.000
_cell.angle_alpha   90.00
_cell.angle_beta   90.00
_cell.angle_gamma   90.00
#
_symmetry.space_group_name_H-M   'P 1'
#
loop_
_entity.id
_entity.type
_entity.pdbx_description
1 polymer ?
#
loop_
_entity_poly.entity_id
_entity_poly.type
_entity_poly.pdbx_seq_one_letter_code
_entity_poly.pdbx_strand_id
1 'polypeptide(L)'
;MTTRTGPDLTTDDIRALLTELSDRLAARGQRAQLFVVGGAAMALAYDTTRTTRDLDAVFRPGSVVRETAEVIALAHGLQRDWLNDAAKGFMPGTDKSPRTVLRSESLLVQVPSPEYLLAMKIFSGRGQRDTEDAVRLFDAAGYTSVEQVIELLERTYPARLLLPRHRYIAYEVAERAQAART
;
A
#
# COMPACT_ATOMS: atom_id res chain seq x y z
N MET A 1 -0.09 9.95 -22.88
CA MET A 1 0.93 9.55 -21.89
C MET A 1 1.24 10.79 -21.06
N THR A 2 0.40 11.09 -20.07
CA THR A 2 0.58 12.28 -19.24
C THR A 2 1.66 11.95 -18.21
N THR A 3 2.81 12.59 -18.32
CA THR A 3 3.88 12.46 -17.34
C THR A 3 3.38 12.93 -15.98
N ARG A 4 3.25 12.01 -15.03
CA ARG A 4 2.94 12.30 -13.62
C ARG A 4 4.08 13.12 -13.01
N THR A 5 3.95 14.44 -13.03
CA THR A 5 4.91 15.39 -12.45
C THR A 5 4.35 15.94 -11.13
N GLY A 6 4.83 15.44 -10.01
CA GLY A 6 4.57 15.95 -8.66
C GLY A 6 5.74 15.57 -7.73
N PRO A 7 5.94 16.27 -6.61
CA PRO A 7 7.01 15.94 -5.67
C PRO A 7 6.80 14.52 -5.11
N ASP A 8 7.91 13.85 -4.83
CA ASP A 8 7.90 12.60 -4.09
C ASP A 8 7.53 12.92 -2.62
N LEU A 9 6.47 12.29 -2.10
CA LEU A 9 5.98 12.42 -0.73
C LEU A 9 6.77 11.50 0.20
N THR A 10 7.30 12.05 1.28
CA THR A 10 7.89 11.31 2.39
C THR A 10 6.82 10.75 3.33
N THR A 11 7.20 9.87 4.26
CA THR A 11 6.28 9.39 5.31
C THR A 11 5.66 10.54 6.11
N ASP A 12 6.42 11.60 6.40
CA ASP A 12 5.93 12.74 7.15
C ASP A 12 4.94 13.58 6.34
N ASP A 13 5.21 13.79 5.05
CA ASP A 13 4.27 14.46 4.14
C ASP A 13 2.95 13.68 4.07
N ILE A 14 3.01 12.35 3.92
CA ILE A 14 1.82 11.49 3.88
C ILE A 14 1.03 11.62 5.19
N ARG A 15 1.69 11.62 6.35
CA ARG A 15 1.02 11.77 7.65
C ARG A 15 0.37 13.15 7.80
N ALA A 16 1.03 14.21 7.36
CA ALA A 16 0.49 15.56 7.38
C ALA A 16 -0.77 15.67 6.50
N LEU A 17 -0.71 15.16 5.26
CA LEU A 17 -1.84 15.17 4.33
C LEU A 17 -3.03 14.33 4.84
N LEU A 18 -2.78 13.18 5.47
CA LEU A 18 -3.85 12.37 6.08
C LEU A 18 -4.46 13.03 7.31
N THR A 19 -3.67 13.78 8.08
CA THR A 19 -4.16 14.57 9.22
C THR A 19 -5.05 15.70 8.72
N GLU A 20 -4.63 16.43 7.68
CA GLU A 20 -5.46 17.46 7.07
C GLU A 20 -6.75 16.90 6.45
N LEU A 21 -6.68 15.72 5.83
CA LEU A 21 -7.87 15.00 5.37
C LEU A 21 -8.85 14.74 6.53
N SER A 22 -8.35 14.27 7.67
CA SER A 22 -9.16 14.08 8.88
C SER A 22 -9.83 15.38 9.34
N ASP A 23 -9.09 16.48 9.41
CA ASP A 23 -9.58 17.77 9.90
C ASP A 23 -10.66 18.35 8.98
N ARG A 24 -10.45 18.26 7.65
CA ARG A 24 -11.43 18.71 6.65
C ARG A 24 -12.69 17.84 6.66
N LEU A 25 -12.57 16.53 6.89
CA LEU A 25 -13.73 15.65 7.10
C LEU A 25 -14.50 16.04 8.37
N ALA A 26 -13.79 16.29 9.47
CA ALA A 26 -14.40 16.72 10.73
C ALA A 26 -15.17 18.03 10.61
N ALA A 27 -14.59 19.03 9.93
CA ALA A 27 -15.24 20.32 9.67
C ALA A 27 -16.55 20.20 8.86
N ARG A 28 -16.72 19.11 8.10
CA ARG A 28 -17.92 18.80 7.32
C ARG A 28 -18.87 17.82 8.03
N GLY A 29 -18.57 17.43 9.27
CA GLY A 29 -19.32 16.39 10.00
C GLY A 29 -19.27 15.01 9.33
N GLN A 30 -18.23 14.74 8.53
CA GLN A 30 -18.06 13.50 7.78
C GLN A 30 -17.06 12.57 8.46
N ARG A 31 -17.20 11.28 8.14
CA ARG A 31 -16.28 10.21 8.57
C ARG A 31 -15.87 9.38 7.37
N ALA A 32 -14.61 8.95 7.33
CA ALA A 32 -14.12 8.05 6.29
C ALA A 32 -13.19 6.96 6.83
N GLN A 33 -13.08 5.90 6.06
CA GLN A 33 -12.09 4.83 6.26
C GLN A 33 -11.28 4.65 4.99
N LEU A 34 -9.96 4.57 5.14
CA LEU A 34 -8.99 4.34 4.07
C LEU A 34 -8.23 3.06 4.38
N PHE A 35 -8.09 2.20 3.38
CA PHE A 35 -7.18 1.08 3.35
C PHE A 35 -6.10 1.36 2.29
N VAL A 36 -4.98 1.91 2.73
CA VAL A 36 -3.87 2.38 1.89
C VAL A 36 -2.96 1.21 1.56
N VAL A 37 -2.65 1.01 0.28
CA VAL A 37 -1.83 -0.11 -0.23
C VAL A 37 -0.61 0.41 -1.01
N GLY A 38 0.15 -0.50 -1.62
CA GLY A 38 1.23 -0.13 -2.53
C GLY A 38 2.39 0.61 -1.86
N GLY A 39 2.97 1.59 -2.56
CA GLY A 39 4.16 2.32 -2.10
C GLY A 39 3.90 3.16 -0.84
N ALA A 40 2.72 3.75 -0.70
CA ALA A 40 2.33 4.50 0.49
C ALA A 40 2.20 3.60 1.73
N ALA A 41 1.69 2.38 1.57
CA ALA A 41 1.66 1.40 2.67
C ALA A 41 3.06 1.01 3.14
N MET A 42 4.01 0.84 2.21
CA MET A 42 5.42 0.64 2.56
C MET A 42 5.96 1.81 3.38
N ALA A 43 5.77 3.05 2.90
CA ALA A 43 6.24 4.25 3.60
C ALA A 43 5.65 4.43 5.01
N LEU A 44 4.38 4.06 5.20
CA LEU A 44 3.68 4.27 6.47
C LEU A 44 3.98 3.22 7.54
N ALA A 45 4.39 1.99 7.17
CA ALA A 45 4.46 0.88 8.12
C ALA A 45 5.66 -0.06 8.00
N TYR A 46 6.43 -0.02 6.91
CA TYR A 46 7.47 -1.02 6.63
C TYR A 46 8.84 -0.45 6.27
N ASP A 47 8.90 0.75 5.68
CA ASP A 47 10.14 1.44 5.35
C ASP A 47 9.91 2.96 5.35
N THR A 48 10.26 3.65 6.44
CA THR A 48 10.04 5.10 6.59
C THR A 48 10.98 5.94 5.74
N THR A 49 12.01 5.35 5.12
CA THR A 49 12.88 6.05 4.15
C THR A 49 12.23 6.14 2.77
N ARG A 50 11.09 5.47 2.59
CA ARG A 50 10.42 5.38 1.31
C ARG A 50 9.67 6.65 0.95
N THR A 51 9.87 7.09 -0.29
CA THR A 51 9.03 8.08 -0.94
C THR A 51 8.07 7.45 -1.96
N THR A 52 6.91 8.09 -2.14
CA THR A 52 5.92 7.75 -3.16
C THR A 52 5.32 9.01 -3.75
N ARG A 53 4.78 8.96 -4.97
CA ARG A 53 4.16 10.14 -5.61
C ARG A 53 2.68 10.28 -5.27
N ASP A 54 2.08 9.21 -4.80
CA ASP A 54 0.65 9.08 -4.55
C ASP A 54 0.36 7.97 -3.53
N LEU A 55 -0.88 8.00 -3.05
CA LEU A 55 -1.50 7.04 -2.16
C LEU A 55 -2.56 6.28 -2.96
N ASP A 56 -2.29 5.01 -3.22
CA ASP A 56 -3.30 4.06 -3.65
C ASP A 56 -4.09 3.57 -2.43
N ALA A 57 -5.41 3.72 -2.43
CA ALA A 57 -6.23 3.28 -1.31
C ALA A 57 -7.63 2.85 -1.74
N VAL A 58 -8.23 1.92 -0.98
CA VAL A 58 -9.69 1.74 -1.00
C VAL A 58 -10.29 2.53 0.12
N PHE A 59 -11.30 3.34 -0.19
CA PHE A 59 -11.90 4.23 0.79
C PHE A 59 -13.41 4.31 0.68
N ARG A 60 -14.05 4.61 1.82
CA ARG A 60 -15.50 4.80 1.94
C ARG A 60 -15.79 5.92 2.96
N PRO A 61 -16.72 6.86 2.66
CA PRO A 61 -17.46 7.04 1.41
C PRO A 61 -16.57 7.57 0.27
N GLY A 62 -16.77 7.06 -0.95
CA GLY A 62 -15.90 7.40 -2.10
C GLY A 62 -15.96 8.87 -2.54
N SER A 63 -17.16 9.45 -2.62
CA SER A 63 -17.36 10.84 -3.08
C SER A 63 -16.71 11.84 -2.12
N VAL A 64 -17.00 11.72 -0.83
CA VAL A 64 -16.52 12.65 0.20
C VAL A 64 -14.98 12.65 0.28
N VAL A 65 -14.36 11.46 0.20
CA VAL A 65 -12.89 11.36 0.23
C VAL A 65 -12.28 12.00 -1.02
N ARG A 66 -12.81 11.73 -2.21
CA ARG A 66 -12.31 12.34 -3.46
C ARG A 66 -12.45 13.85 -3.47
N GLU A 67 -13.63 14.37 -3.12
CA GLU A 67 -13.86 15.82 -3.03
C GLU A 67 -12.87 16.48 -2.07
N THR A 68 -12.66 15.88 -0.89
CA THR A 68 -11.74 16.45 0.11
C THR A 68 -10.28 16.36 -0.35
N ALA A 69 -9.90 15.24 -0.97
CA ALA A 69 -8.56 15.04 -1.52
C ALA A 69 -8.24 16.04 -2.65
N GLU A 70 -9.20 16.36 -3.51
CA GLU A 70 -9.03 17.36 -4.57
C GLU A 70 -8.78 18.76 -4.00
N VAL A 71 -9.45 19.14 -2.92
CA VAL A 71 -9.21 20.43 -2.24
C VAL A 71 -7.80 20.48 -1.63
N ILE A 72 -7.36 19.39 -0.99
CA ILE A 72 -5.98 19.27 -0.47
C ILE A 72 -4.98 19.36 -1.62
N ALA A 73 -5.25 18.70 -2.75
CA ALA A 73 -4.37 18.72 -3.90
C ALA A 73 -4.12 20.15 -4.40
N LEU A 74 -5.20 20.95 -4.52
CA LEU A 74 -5.12 22.35 -4.91
C LEU A 74 -4.34 23.21 -3.90
N ALA A 75 -4.54 22.98 -2.60
CA ALA A 75 -3.87 23.74 -1.55
C ALA A 75 -2.35 23.49 -1.50
N HIS A 76 -1.91 22.29 -1.86
CA HIS A 76 -0.51 21.86 -1.78
C HIS A 76 0.20 21.76 -3.14
N GLY A 77 -0.48 22.09 -4.24
CA GLY A 77 0.07 21.94 -5.59
C GLY A 77 0.35 20.48 -5.99
N LEU A 78 -0.38 19.53 -5.40
CA LEU A 78 -0.26 18.10 -5.72
C LEU A 78 -1.03 17.76 -7.00
N GLN A 79 -0.72 16.60 -7.56
CA GLN A 79 -1.56 16.00 -8.60
C GLN A 79 -2.97 15.73 -8.03
N ARG A 80 -4.02 15.93 -8.84
CA ARG A 80 -5.41 15.76 -8.40
C ARG A 80 -5.71 14.36 -7.88
N ASP A 81 -5.01 13.35 -8.40
CA ASP A 81 -5.12 11.94 -8.06
C ASP A 81 -4.05 11.45 -7.06
N TRP A 82 -3.45 12.37 -6.28
CA TRP A 82 -2.49 12.01 -5.22
C TRP A 82 -3.06 11.01 -4.20
N LEU A 83 -4.39 10.99 -4.02
CA LEU A 83 -5.12 9.92 -3.34
C LEU A 83 -6.14 9.34 -4.32
N ASN A 84 -5.97 8.08 -4.71
CA ASN A 84 -6.81 7.42 -5.71
C ASN A 84 -7.13 5.96 -5.34
N ASP A 85 -8.12 5.37 -6.02
CA ASP A 85 -8.58 3.99 -5.81
C ASP A 85 -8.19 3.02 -6.94
N ALA A 86 -7.11 3.31 -7.69
CA ALA A 86 -6.65 2.49 -8.81
C ALA A 86 -6.28 1.05 -8.40
N ALA A 87 -5.85 0.85 -7.14
CA ALA A 87 -5.50 -0.46 -6.64
C ALA A 87 -6.70 -1.36 -6.29
N LYS A 88 -7.94 -0.84 -6.26
CA LYS A 88 -9.14 -1.56 -5.80
C LYS A 88 -9.39 -2.87 -6.56
N GLY A 89 -9.14 -2.88 -7.87
CA GLY A 89 -9.33 -4.07 -8.73
C GLY A 89 -8.30 -5.18 -8.53
N PHE A 90 -7.21 -4.90 -7.80
CA PHE A 90 -6.07 -5.80 -7.61
C PHE A 90 -5.98 -6.37 -6.19
N MET A 91 -6.90 -5.98 -5.31
CA MET A 91 -6.93 -6.44 -3.93
C MET A 91 -7.37 -7.90 -3.82
N PRO A 92 -6.59 -8.80 -3.17
CA PRO A 92 -6.94 -10.21 -3.02
C PRO A 92 -8.08 -10.52 -2.03
N GLY A 93 -8.94 -9.55 -1.74
CA GLY A 93 -10.02 -9.66 -0.77
C GLY A 93 -9.70 -8.96 0.55
N THR A 94 -10.30 -9.45 1.64
CA THR A 94 -10.22 -8.84 2.97
C THR A 94 -8.94 -9.26 3.70
N ASP A 95 -8.19 -8.28 4.19
CA ASP A 95 -7.09 -8.52 5.12
C ASP A 95 -7.62 -8.82 6.53
N LYS A 96 -7.10 -9.87 7.17
CA LYS A 96 -7.55 -10.31 8.50
C LYS A 96 -6.88 -9.54 9.64
N SER A 97 -5.72 -8.95 9.38
CA SER A 97 -4.88 -8.31 10.40
C SER A 97 -4.30 -6.97 9.92
N PRO A 98 -5.16 -6.04 9.42
CA PRO A 98 -4.70 -4.75 8.94
C PRO A 98 -4.08 -3.92 10.09
N ARG A 99 -3.06 -3.13 9.77
CA ARG A 99 -2.39 -2.25 10.74
C ARG A 99 -3.01 -0.86 10.69
N THR A 100 -3.40 -0.32 11.85
CA THR A 100 -3.89 1.07 11.95
C THR A 100 -2.71 2.03 12.03
N VAL A 101 -2.63 2.98 11.10
CA VAL A 101 -1.52 3.97 11.02
C VAL A 101 -1.97 5.38 11.37
N LEU A 102 -3.27 5.65 11.29
CA LEU A 102 -3.90 6.87 11.79
C LEU A 102 -5.33 6.54 12.26
N ARG A 103 -5.71 7.09 13.41
CA ARG A 103 -7.08 7.02 13.91
C ARG A 103 -7.46 8.35 14.56
N SER A 104 -8.57 8.92 14.10
CA SER A 104 -9.25 10.07 14.69
C SER A 104 -10.76 9.81 14.74
N GLU A 105 -11.54 10.78 15.23
CA GLU A 105 -13.00 10.74 15.22
C GLU A 105 -13.60 10.77 13.80
N SER A 106 -12.85 11.28 12.81
CA SER A 106 -13.31 11.49 11.44
C SER A 106 -12.59 10.63 10.40
N LEU A 107 -11.47 10.00 10.75
CA LEU A 107 -10.68 9.22 9.81
C LEU A 107 -10.04 8.00 10.47
N LEU A 108 -10.25 6.84 9.86
CA LEU A 108 -9.47 5.63 10.11
C LEU A 108 -8.61 5.33 8.88
N VAL A 109 -7.30 5.26 9.06
CA VAL A 109 -6.37 4.83 8.02
C VAL A 109 -5.69 3.55 8.45
N GLN A 110 -5.87 2.52 7.62
CA GLN A 110 -5.23 1.23 7.77
C GLN A 110 -4.35 0.93 6.57
N VAL A 111 -3.32 0.12 6.80
CA VAL A 111 -2.49 -0.48 5.77
C VAL A 111 -2.52 -2.00 5.90
N PRO A 112 -2.23 -2.76 4.83
CA PRO A 112 -2.22 -4.20 4.91
C PRO A 112 -1.20 -4.77 5.88
N SER A 113 -1.48 -5.96 6.39
CA SER A 113 -0.54 -6.87 7.03
C SER A 113 0.66 -7.18 6.10
N PRO A 114 1.81 -7.60 6.68
CA PRO A 114 2.97 -7.98 5.88
C PRO A 114 2.64 -9.02 4.82
N GLU A 115 1.89 -10.07 5.18
CA GLU A 115 1.52 -11.14 4.27
C GLU A 115 0.65 -10.66 3.11
N TYR A 116 -0.34 -9.82 3.40
CA TYR A 116 -1.23 -9.29 2.37
C TYR A 116 -0.46 -8.44 1.35
N LEU A 117 0.41 -7.54 1.83
CA LEU A 117 1.18 -6.67 0.95
C LEU A 117 2.26 -7.47 0.20
N LEU A 118 2.88 -8.49 0.83
CA LEU A 118 3.83 -9.39 0.19
C LEU A 118 3.19 -10.11 -0.99
N ALA A 119 2.02 -10.69 -0.79
CA ALA A 119 1.27 -11.37 -1.85
C ALA A 119 0.97 -10.41 -3.01
N MET A 120 0.53 -9.19 -2.71
CA MET A 120 0.30 -8.16 -3.74
C MET A 120 1.56 -7.80 -4.53
N LYS A 121 2.70 -7.65 -3.85
CA LYS A 121 3.98 -7.28 -4.48
C LYS A 121 4.50 -8.36 -5.43
N ILE A 122 4.40 -9.63 -5.02
CA ILE A 122 4.80 -10.75 -5.88
C ILE A 122 3.83 -10.91 -7.04
N PHE A 123 2.53 -10.73 -6.81
CA PHE A 123 1.51 -10.84 -7.84
C PHE A 123 1.62 -9.71 -8.88
N SER A 124 1.93 -8.48 -8.47
CA SER A 124 2.18 -7.37 -9.38
C SER A 124 3.50 -7.51 -10.12
N GLY A 125 4.57 -7.91 -9.42
CA GLY A 125 5.89 -8.18 -9.98
C GLY A 125 6.48 -7.02 -10.77
N ARG A 126 6.22 -5.76 -10.36
CA ARG A 126 6.60 -4.57 -11.14
C ARG A 126 8.05 -4.19 -10.88
N GLY A 127 8.95 -4.96 -11.47
CA GLY A 127 10.39 -4.69 -11.48
C GLY A 127 11.05 -4.71 -10.11
N GLN A 128 12.28 -4.21 -10.08
CA GLN A 128 13.19 -4.30 -8.92
C GLN A 128 12.60 -3.73 -7.63
N ARG A 129 11.81 -2.65 -7.73
CA ARG A 129 11.25 -1.97 -6.55
C ARG A 129 10.22 -2.82 -5.81
N ASP A 130 9.37 -3.56 -6.54
CA ASP A 130 8.42 -4.49 -5.93
C ASP A 130 9.16 -5.69 -5.31
N THR A 131 10.24 -6.17 -5.93
CA THR A 131 11.07 -7.25 -5.37
C THR A 131 11.73 -6.82 -4.06
N GLU A 132 12.31 -5.62 -3.99
CA GLU A 132 12.91 -5.08 -2.76
C GLU A 132 11.90 -4.85 -1.64
N ASP A 133 10.69 -4.39 -1.97
CA ASP A 133 9.59 -4.26 -1.01
C ASP A 133 9.15 -5.65 -0.53
N ALA A 134 9.07 -6.64 -1.42
CA ALA A 134 8.71 -8.02 -1.09
C ALA A 134 9.74 -8.70 -0.17
N VAL A 135 11.04 -8.45 -0.35
CA VAL A 135 12.10 -8.96 0.55
C VAL A 135 11.89 -8.43 1.98
N ARG A 136 11.64 -7.12 2.14
CA ARG A 136 11.35 -6.55 3.48
C ARG A 136 10.09 -7.15 4.09
N LEU A 137 9.05 -7.36 3.28
CA LEU A 137 7.78 -7.91 3.74
C LEU A 137 7.87 -9.39 4.10
N PHE A 138 8.73 -10.15 3.43
CA PHE A 138 9.08 -11.52 3.79
C PHE A 138 9.64 -11.59 5.22
N ASP A 139 10.60 -10.72 5.53
CA ASP A 139 11.17 -10.63 6.89
C ASP A 139 10.12 -10.14 7.90
N ALA A 140 9.34 -9.11 7.55
CA ALA A 140 8.31 -8.55 8.42
C ALA A 140 7.15 -9.52 8.69
N ALA A 141 6.89 -10.47 7.79
CA ALA A 141 5.95 -11.58 7.98
C ALA A 141 6.54 -12.72 8.82
N GLY A 142 7.83 -12.68 9.15
CA GLY A 142 8.52 -13.75 9.88
C GLY A 142 8.74 -15.02 9.05
N TYR A 143 8.73 -14.91 7.72
CA TYR A 143 8.98 -16.05 6.85
C TYR A 143 10.47 -16.39 6.80
N THR A 144 10.75 -17.66 6.58
CA THR A 144 12.10 -18.24 6.55
C THR A 144 12.35 -19.07 5.31
N SER A 145 11.30 -19.44 4.56
CA SER A 145 11.43 -20.26 3.36
C SER A 145 10.51 -19.83 2.22
N VAL A 146 10.86 -20.24 1.00
CA VAL A 146 10.05 -19.97 -0.20
C VAL A 146 8.70 -20.70 -0.16
N GLU A 147 8.63 -21.86 0.48
CA GLU A 147 7.41 -22.66 0.60
C GLU A 147 6.30 -21.88 1.31
N GLN A 148 6.64 -21.11 2.35
CA GLN A 148 5.68 -20.24 3.06
C GLN A 148 5.12 -19.14 2.15
N VAL A 149 5.95 -18.60 1.25
CA VAL A 149 5.54 -17.59 0.27
C VAL A 149 4.63 -18.20 -0.80
N ILE A 150 4.96 -19.40 -1.27
CA ILE A 150 4.13 -20.12 -2.24
C ILE A 150 2.76 -20.44 -1.63
N GLU A 151 2.72 -20.96 -0.39
CA GLU A 151 1.48 -21.23 0.32
C GLU A 151 0.65 -19.95 0.54
N LEU A 152 1.31 -18.84 0.87
CA LEU A 152 0.67 -17.53 0.96
C LEU A 152 -0.01 -17.15 -0.37
N LEU A 153 0.67 -17.31 -1.50
CA LEU A 153 0.10 -16.96 -2.82
C LEU A 153 -1.08 -17.86 -3.17
N GLU A 154 -0.97 -19.18 -2.93
CA GLU A 154 -2.02 -20.17 -3.22
C GLU A 154 -3.27 -19.98 -2.37
N ARG A 155 -3.12 -19.55 -1.12
CA ARG A 155 -4.25 -19.18 -0.25
C ARG A 155 -4.86 -17.82 -0.60
N THR A 156 -4.05 -16.89 -1.09
CA THR A 156 -4.46 -15.50 -1.36
C THR A 156 -5.12 -15.33 -2.72
N TYR A 157 -4.65 -16.03 -3.75
CA TYR A 157 -5.14 -15.90 -5.13
C TYR A 157 -5.67 -17.23 -5.68
N PRO A 158 -6.76 -17.20 -6.47
CA PRO A 158 -7.20 -18.38 -7.22
C PRO A 158 -6.08 -18.95 -8.11
N ALA A 159 -5.91 -20.27 -8.13
CA ALA A 159 -4.86 -20.94 -8.89
C ALA A 159 -4.77 -20.50 -10.37
N ARG A 160 -5.91 -20.23 -11.02
CA ARG A 160 -5.97 -19.74 -12.41
C ARG A 160 -5.27 -18.40 -12.66
N LEU A 161 -5.06 -17.60 -11.62
CA LEU A 161 -4.37 -16.31 -11.70
C LEU A 161 -2.87 -16.44 -11.40
N LEU A 162 -2.42 -17.57 -10.84
CA LEU A 162 -1.04 -17.80 -10.49
C LEU A 162 -0.25 -18.33 -11.69
N LEU A 163 0.55 -17.46 -12.29
CA LEU A 163 1.46 -17.77 -13.39
C LEU A 163 2.83 -18.24 -12.87
N PRO A 164 3.62 -18.99 -13.68
CA PRO A 164 4.97 -19.43 -13.31
C PRO A 164 5.89 -18.32 -12.82
N ARG A 165 5.73 -17.09 -13.36
CA ARG A 165 6.52 -15.92 -12.93
C ARG A 165 6.35 -15.59 -11.44
N HIS A 166 5.18 -15.82 -10.85
CA HIS A 166 4.97 -15.50 -9.43
C HIS A 166 5.76 -16.46 -8.53
N ARG A 167 5.91 -17.72 -8.95
CA ARG A 167 6.81 -18.67 -8.28
C ARG A 167 8.27 -18.26 -8.43
N TYR A 168 8.69 -17.86 -9.63
CA TYR A 168 10.05 -17.35 -9.84
C TYR A 168 10.38 -16.15 -8.93
N ILE A 169 9.49 -15.17 -8.86
CA ILE A 169 9.65 -14.01 -7.97
C ILE A 169 9.67 -14.45 -6.50
N ALA A 170 8.85 -15.43 -6.09
CA ALA A 170 8.88 -15.95 -4.73
C ALA A 170 10.23 -16.59 -4.38
N TYR A 171 10.83 -17.35 -5.29
CA TYR A 171 12.20 -17.89 -5.12
C TYR A 171 13.23 -16.78 -4.98
N GLU A 172 13.20 -15.79 -5.88
CA GLU A 172 14.12 -14.64 -5.85
C GLU A 172 14.01 -13.86 -4.53
N VAL A 173 12.79 -13.61 -4.05
CA VAL A 173 12.54 -12.92 -2.78
C VAL A 173 13.11 -13.70 -1.60
N ALA A 174 12.88 -15.01 -1.53
CA ALA A 174 13.37 -15.84 -0.44
C ALA A 174 14.90 -15.94 -0.43
N GLU A 175 15.52 -16.13 -1.60
CA GLU A 175 16.98 -16.19 -1.75
C GLU A 175 17.63 -14.87 -1.30
N ARG A 176 17.11 -13.73 -1.76
CA ARG A 176 17.63 -12.40 -1.37
C ARG A 176 17.45 -12.11 0.12
N ALA A 177 16.30 -12.48 0.70
CA ALA A 177 16.06 -12.32 2.13
C ALA A 177 17.02 -13.16 2.98
N GLN A 178 17.30 -14.39 2.56
CA GLN A 178 18.24 -15.28 3.25
C GLN A 178 19.69 -14.79 3.13
N ALA A 179 20.10 -14.33 1.95
CA ALA A 179 21.43 -13.77 1.73
C ALA A 179 21.70 -12.53 2.61
N ALA A 180 20.68 -11.67 2.84
CA ALA A 180 20.81 -10.48 3.67
C ALA A 180 20.93 -10.76 5.19
N ARG A 181 20.64 -12.00 5.63
CA ARG A 181 20.76 -12.43 7.03
C ARG A 181 22.14 -13.01 7.38
N THR A 182 22.99 -13.23 6.38
CA THR A 182 24.33 -13.82 6.51
C THR A 182 25.38 -12.72 6.57
#